data_AF-A0A1I5AMM4-F1
#
_entry.id   AF-A0A1I5AMM4-F1
#
_cell.length_a   1.000
_cell.length_b   1.000
_cell.length_c   1.000
_cell.angle_alpha   90.00
_cell.angle_beta   90.00
_cell.angle_gamma   90.00
#
_symmetry.space_group_name_H-M   'P 1'
#
loop_
_entity.id
_entity.type
_entity.pdbx_description
1 polymer ?
#
loop_
_entity_poly.entity_id
_entity_poly.type
_entity_poly.pdbx_seq_one_letter_code
_entity_poly.pdbx_strand_id
1 'polypeptide(L)' 'MDEETAAGLLVAFAALAGRDIGDAEARAAVLQAGTLTPSTLNAIWAQHRRAPGTVPLRDYLAMTLRFVERGPPGGSGP' A
#
# COMPACT_ATOMS: atom_id res chain seq x y z
N MET A 1 -9.57 -5.14 8.06
CA MET A 1 -9.00 -6.24 7.26
C MET A 1 -8.04 -6.99 8.14
N ASP A 2 -8.04 -8.33 8.12
CA ASP A 2 -7.03 -9.12 8.83
C ASP A 2 -5.69 -9.14 8.07
N GLU A 3 -4.61 -9.51 8.77
CA GLU A 3 -3.24 -9.45 8.25
C GLU A 3 -3.00 -10.41 7.07
N GLU A 4 -3.63 -11.59 7.08
CA GLU A 4 -3.50 -12.58 6.00
C GLU A 4 -4.12 -12.07 4.70
N THR A 5 -5.33 -11.51 4.78
CA THR A 5 -6.00 -10.86 3.66
C THR A 5 -5.18 -9.67 3.14
N ALA A 6 -4.63 -8.86 4.04
CA ALA A 6 -3.79 -7.72 3.67
C ALA A 6 -2.50 -8.17 2.96
N ALA A 7 -1.83 -9.21 3.45
CA ALA A 7 -0.63 -9.76 2.83
C ALA A 7 -0.94 -10.35 1.43
N GLY A 8 -2.04 -11.09 1.29
CA GLY A 8 -2.49 -11.60 0.00
C GLY A 8 -2.77 -10.49 -1.02
N LEU A 9 -3.39 -9.38 -0.59
CA LEU A 9 -3.59 -8.21 -1.43
C LEU A 9 -2.28 -7.56 -1.86
N LEU A 10 -1.29 -7.46 -0.96
CA LEU A 10 0.01 -6.90 -1.31
C LEU A 10 0.78 -7.75 -2.32
N VAL A 11 0.69 -9.08 -2.25
CA VAL A 11 1.22 -9.97 -3.29
C VAL A 11 0.55 -9.68 -4.63
N ALA A 12 -0.78 -9.55 -4.67
CA ALA A 12 -1.51 -9.24 -5.89
C ALA A 12 -1.15 -7.86 -6.46
N PHE A 13 -1.00 -6.84 -5.62
CA PHE A 13 -0.58 -5.50 -6.06
C PHE A 13 0.86 -5.47 -6.58
N ALA A 14 1.76 -6.22 -5.95
CA ALA A 14 3.15 -6.33 -6.42
C ALA A 14 3.20 -6.99 -7.80
N ALA A 15 2.45 -8.09 -7.99
CA ALA A 15 2.34 -8.76 -9.28
C ALA A 15 1.78 -7.82 -10.38
N LEU A 16 0.78 -7.00 -10.05
CA LEU A 16 0.25 -5.98 -10.96
C LEU A 16 1.29 -4.91 -11.31
N ALA A 17 2.18 -4.58 -10.37
CA ALA A 17 3.33 -3.71 -10.59
C ALA A 17 4.50 -4.41 -11.31
N GLY A 18 4.33 -5.66 -11.78
CA GLY A 18 5.34 -6.44 -12.48
C GLY A 18 6.44 -6.99 -11.58
N ARG A 19 6.18 -7.12 -10.28
CA ARG A 19 7.15 -7.60 -9.28
C ARG A 19 6.58 -8.71 -8.42
N ASP A 20 7.24 -9.85 -8.43
CA ASP A 20 6.92 -10.92 -7.49
C ASP A 20 7.55 -10.62 -6.13
N ILE A 21 6.74 -10.77 -5.08
CA ILE A 21 7.18 -10.69 -3.68
C ILE A 21 6.70 -11.94 -2.93
N GLY A 22 7.51 -12.38 -1.97
CA GLY A 22 7.13 -13.48 -1.08
C GLY A 22 6.28 -13.01 0.10
N ASP A 23 5.68 -13.98 0.80
CA ASP A 23 4.84 -13.75 1.98
C ASP A 23 5.56 -12.93 3.08
N ALA A 24 6.84 -13.20 3.33
CA ALA A 24 7.62 -12.45 4.31
C ALA A 24 7.75 -10.94 3.95
N GLU A 25 7.92 -10.62 2.68
CA GLU A 25 8.01 -9.23 2.22
C GLU A 25 6.62 -8.56 2.25
N ALA A 26 5.56 -9.30 1.90
CA ALA A 26 4.19 -8.84 2.01
C ALA A 26 3.84 -8.48 3.47
N ARG A 27 4.12 -9.37 4.43
CA ARG A 27 3.88 -9.09 5.87
C ARG A 27 4.68 -7.90 6.38
N ALA A 28 5.93 -7.75 5.95
CA ALA A 28 6.73 -6.56 6.30
C ALA A 28 6.09 -5.27 5.78
N ALA A 29 5.51 -5.30 4.57
CA ALA A 29 4.79 -4.16 4.01
C ALA A 29 3.44 -3.90 4.71
N VAL A 30 2.73 -4.93 5.18
CA VAL A 30 1.53 -4.77 6.04
C VAL A 30 1.89 -4.09 7.35
N LEU A 31 2.94 -4.56 8.04
CA LEU A 31 3.42 -3.93 9.28
C LEU A 31 3.81 -2.46 9.05
N GLN A 32 4.52 -2.18 7.95
CA GLN A 32 4.87 -0.82 7.59
C GLN A 32 3.63 0.05 7.36
N ALA A 33 2.62 -0.45 6.64
CA ALA A 33 1.37 0.27 6.37
C ALA A 33 0.70 0.76 7.67
N GLY A 34 0.70 -0.08 8.71
CA GLY A 34 0.17 0.27 10.04
C GLY A 34 0.87 1.44 10.72
N THR A 35 2.13 1.71 10.37
CA THR A 35 2.92 2.82 10.93
C THR A 35 2.80 4.13 10.15
N LEU A 36 2.24 4.10 8.93
CA LEU A 36 2.22 5.28 8.06
C LEU A 36 1.15 6.29 8.50
N THR A 37 1.62 7.53 8.72
CA THR A 37 0.74 8.67 9.00
C THR A 37 0.11 9.21 7.71
N PRO A 38 -1.02 9.94 7.78
CA PRO A 38 -1.61 10.59 6.60
C PRO A 38 -0.65 11.49 5.83
N SER A 39 0.23 12.23 6.51
CA SER A 39 1.22 13.09 5.84
C SER A 39 2.26 12.28 5.08
N THR A 40 2.74 11.17 5.66
CA THR A 40 3.66 10.24 4.99
C THR A 40 3.02 9.61 3.75
N LEU A 41 1.76 9.15 3.85
CA LEU A 41 1.01 8.60 2.72
C LEU A 41 0.90 9.61 1.58
N ASN A 42 0.56 10.86 1.89
CA ASN A 42 0.46 11.93 0.89
C ASN A 42 1.82 12.28 0.26
N ALA A 43 2.91 12.22 1.02
CA ALA A 43 4.26 12.44 0.49
C ALA A 43 4.65 11.34 -0.50
N ILE A 44 4.43 10.06 -0.14
CA ILE A 44 4.68 8.91 -1.03
C ILE A 44 3.84 9.04 -2.30
N TRP A 45 2.55 9.38 -2.17
CA TRP A 45 1.66 9.59 -3.31
C TRP A 45 2.14 10.73 -4.23
N ALA A 46 2.48 11.88 -3.65
CA ALA A 46 2.96 13.04 -4.41
C ALA A 46 4.27 12.74 -5.14
N GLN A 47 5.18 12.02 -4.50
CA GLN A 47 6.43 11.59 -5.11
C GLN A 47 6.18 10.58 -6.23
N HIS A 48 5.35 9.55 -5.98
CA HIS A 48 5.01 8.54 -6.99
C HIS A 48 4.40 9.19 -8.24
N ARG A 49 3.48 10.15 -8.06
CA ARG A 49 2.88 10.91 -9.18
C ARG A 49 3.87 11.71 -10.01
N ARG A 50 4.95 12.20 -9.42
CA ARG A 50 5.96 13.03 -10.10
C ARG A 50 7.06 12.18 -10.72
N ALA A 51 7.51 11.15 -10.01
CA ALA A 51 8.63 10.31 -10.38
C ALA A 51 8.41 8.86 -9.88
N PRO A 52 7.58 8.06 -10.59
CA PRO A 52 7.13 6.75 -10.12
C PRO A 52 8.26 5.80 -9.73
N GLY A 53 9.33 5.75 -10.52
CA GLY A 53 10.48 4.86 -10.29
C GLY A 53 11.39 5.24 -9.13
N THR A 54 11.11 6.33 -8.41
CA THR A 54 11.88 6.76 -7.23
C THR A 54 11.26 6.33 -5.91
N VAL A 55 10.05 5.80 -5.94
CA VAL A 55 9.36 5.32 -4.75
C VAL A 55 9.68 3.84 -4.56
N PRO A 56 10.24 3.43 -3.40
CA PRO A 56 10.44 2.01 -3.10
C PRO A 56 9.13 1.24 -3.21
N LEU A 57 9.18 0.03 -3.80
CA LEU A 57 7.98 -0.81 -3.97
C LEU A 57 7.24 -1.02 -2.64
N ARG A 58 7.98 -1.23 -1.54
CA ARG A 58 7.40 -1.42 -0.21
C ARG A 58 6.57 -0.21 0.25
N ASP A 59 7.07 1.01 0.03
CA ASP A 59 6.38 2.25 0.38
C ASP A 59 5.13 2.44 -0.48
N TYR A 60 5.23 2.14 -1.77
CA TYR A 60 4.10 2.15 -2.69
C TYR A 60 3.00 1.15 -2.28
N LEU A 61 3.38 -0.08 -1.93
CA LEU A 61 2.46 -1.13 -1.49
C LEU A 61 1.80 -0.77 -0.16
N ALA A 62 2.58 -0.35 0.83
CA ALA A 62 2.09 0.08 2.13
C ALA A 62 1.12 1.27 2.01
N MET A 63 1.44 2.24 1.14
CA MET A 63 0.55 3.37 0.86
C MET A 63 -0.74 2.91 0.18
N THR A 64 -0.65 2.06 -0.85
CA THR A 64 -1.80 1.54 -1.60
C THR A 64 -2.76 0.77 -0.70
N LEU A 65 -2.23 -0.08 0.17
CA LEU A 65 -3.04 -0.80 1.17
C LEU A 65 -3.82 0.16 2.07
N ARG A 66 -3.18 1.22 2.59
CA ARG A 66 -3.86 2.21 3.44
C ARG A 66 -4.95 2.99 2.72
N PHE A 67 -4.82 3.22 1.41
CA PHE A 67 -5.89 3.83 0.62
C PHE A 67 -7.07 2.88 0.43
N VAL A 68 -6.81 1.60 0.14
CA VAL A 68 -7.86 0.57 0.03
C VAL A 68 -8.61 0.41 1.34
N GLU A 69 -7.91 0.35 2.47
CA GLU A 69 -8.53 0.24 3.81
C GLU A 69 -9.41 1.43 4.18
N ARG A 70 -9.03 2.65 3.76
CA ARG A 70 -9.79 3.86 4.08
C ARG A 70 -11.03 4.05 3.21
N GLY A 71 -11.05 3.43 2.03
CA GLY A 71 -12.10 3.65 1.05
C GLY A 71 -12.10 5.09 0.49
N PRO A 72 -12.98 5.38 -0.48
CA PRO A 72 -13.12 6.73 -1.02
C PRO A 72 -13.71 7.69 0.04
N PRO A 73 -13.20 8.93 0.15
CA PRO A 73 -13.80 9.94 1.03
C PRO A 73 -15.19 10.29 0.49
N GLY A 74 -16.23 9.74 1.12
CA GLY A 74 -17.64 9.90 0.70
C GLY A 74 -18.44 8.59 0.66
N GLY A 75 -17.81 7.43 0.86
CA GLY A 75 -18.49 6.12 0.93
C GLY A 75 -19.10 5.79 2.29
N SER A 76 -19.72 6.76 2.97
CA SER A 76 -20.75 6.48 3.95
C SER A 76 -22.08 6.75 3.27
N GLY A 77 -22.74 5.69 2.81
CA GLY A 77 -24.14 5.76 2.46
C GLY A 77 -24.64 4.39 1.99
N PRO A 78 -25.88 4.00 2.35
CA PRO A 78 -26.67 4.35 3.54
C PRO A 78 -26.31 3.48 4.78
#